data_AF-A0A200HBX3-F1
#
_entry.id   AF-A0A200HBX3-F1
#
_cell.length_a   1.000
_cell.length_b   1.000
_cell.length_c   1.000
_cell.angle_alpha   90.00
_cell.angle_beta   90.00
_cell.angle_gamma   90.00
#
_symmetry.space_group_name_H-M   'P 1'
#
loop_
_entity.id
_entity.type
_entity.pdbx_description
1 polymer ?
#
loop_
_entity_poly.entity_id
_entity_poly.type
_entity_poly.pdbx_seq_one_letter_code
_entity_poly.pdbx_strand_id
1 'polypeptide(L)'
;MRTLTSVVCWVIAVLAGIVALPVTWIADNVAEESGYVELVRDLRDDPRVVEAVADTAAARVAGDLPEAVRDQVAAQLGQALGALEEVPGFGEAWDDSQRRSHQLWFGGRYIPEQLQVDVTPLVDLALHQVNTALPLAIESPEEVRVPVATAPPGLRFVETTPTWKSITLLAAGAAAVLCLVFARRRSAGLAWVGVGALAIAGVTYVGTRVTVPAVLDRAASGSSQFGQVLTDAVADRFTASLDEWVEQLALAGVAAIVVGLVCRGIVALWERRRRPA
;
A
#
# COMPACT_ATOMS: atom_id res chain seq x y z
N MET A 1 -42.67 6.02 0.30
CA MET A 1 -41.74 6.28 1.42
C MET A 1 -40.66 5.21 1.56
N ARG A 2 -40.96 3.97 1.99
CA ARG A 2 -39.93 2.91 2.23
C ARG A 2 -38.98 2.60 1.05
N THR A 3 -39.45 2.67 -0.20
CA THR A 3 -38.59 2.43 -1.39
C THR A 3 -37.60 3.56 -1.62
N LEU A 4 -38.04 4.81 -1.47
CA LEU A 4 -37.19 6.00 -1.63
C LEU A 4 -36.09 6.02 -0.55
N THR A 5 -36.47 5.76 0.71
CA THR A 5 -35.52 5.63 1.82
C THR A 5 -34.49 4.53 1.56
N SER A 6 -34.90 3.38 1.04
CA SER A 6 -33.99 2.27 0.71
C SER A 6 -33.00 2.65 -0.40
N VAL A 7 -33.44 3.38 -1.43
CA VAL A 7 -32.54 3.84 -2.52
C VAL A 7 -31.56 4.87 -1.98
N VAL A 8 -32.01 5.84 -1.17
CA VAL A 8 -31.13 6.85 -0.57
C VAL A 8 -30.09 6.20 0.35
N CYS A 9 -30.50 5.26 1.22
CA CYS A 9 -29.57 4.50 2.06
C CYS A 9 -28.55 3.71 1.23
N TRP A 10 -28.97 3.11 0.12
CA TRP A 10 -28.07 2.42 -0.79
C TRP A 10 -27.04 3.35 -1.42
N VAL A 11 -27.46 4.52 -1.92
CA VAL A 11 -26.55 5.52 -2.48
C VAL A 11 -25.55 5.99 -1.43
N ILE A 12 -26.00 6.29 -0.21
CA ILE A 12 -25.12 6.68 0.90
C ILE A 12 -24.13 5.55 1.22
N ALA A 13 -24.56 4.29 1.23
CA ALA A 13 -23.68 3.15 1.47
C ALA A 13 -22.60 3.03 0.39
N VAL A 14 -22.96 3.20 -0.89
CA VAL A 14 -22.00 3.17 -2.01
C VAL A 14 -21.01 4.33 -1.91
N LEU A 15 -21.49 5.56 -1.68
CA LEU A 15 -20.63 6.74 -1.52
C LEU A 15 -19.69 6.60 -0.33
N ALA A 16 -20.19 6.11 0.82
CA ALA A 16 -19.37 5.83 1.98
C ALA A 16 -18.33 4.74 1.66
N GLY A 17 -18.71 3.68 0.93
CA GLY A 17 -17.81 2.61 0.52
C GLY A 17 -16.69 3.05 -0.42
N ILE A 18 -16.98 3.98 -1.35
CA ILE A 18 -15.99 4.58 -2.26
C ILE A 18 -14.88 5.29 -1.48
N VAL A 19 -15.20 5.89 -0.33
CA VAL A 19 -14.21 6.54 0.55
C VAL A 19 -13.60 5.54 1.53
N ALA A 20 -14.41 4.64 2.09
CA ALA A 20 -13.99 3.68 3.11
C ALA A 20 -12.95 2.71 2.59
N LEU A 21 -13.07 2.23 1.35
CA LEU A 21 -12.13 1.24 0.82
C LEU A 21 -10.71 1.82 0.69
N PRO A 22 -10.47 2.97 0.01
CA PRO A 22 -9.15 3.58 -0.04
C PRO A 22 -8.62 3.99 1.34
N VAL A 23 -9.46 4.57 2.21
CA VAL A 23 -9.05 4.97 3.57
C VAL A 23 -8.60 3.75 4.39
N THR A 24 -9.32 2.64 4.29
CA THR A 24 -8.98 1.40 4.98
C THR A 24 -7.69 0.81 4.44
N TRP A 25 -7.53 0.78 3.11
CA TRP A 25 -6.30 0.28 2.49
C TRP A 25 -5.09 1.11 2.89
N ILE A 26 -5.19 2.45 2.87
CA ILE A 26 -4.10 3.34 3.30
C ILE A 26 -3.77 3.13 4.78
N ALA A 27 -4.78 3.03 5.64
CA ALA A 27 -4.57 2.79 7.06
C ALA A 27 -3.81 1.46 7.29
N ASP A 28 -4.19 0.42 6.56
CA ASP A 28 -3.70 -0.95 6.80
C ASP A 28 -2.37 -1.25 6.12
N ASN A 29 -2.06 -0.60 4.99
CA ASN A 29 -0.88 -0.93 4.18
C ASN A 29 0.16 0.20 4.11
N VAL A 30 -0.16 1.42 4.56
CA VAL A 30 0.77 2.57 4.50
C VAL A 30 0.98 3.19 5.88
N ALA A 31 -0.09 3.46 6.62
CA ALA A 31 0.02 4.08 7.94
C ALA A 31 0.49 3.08 9.01
N GLU A 32 0.04 1.83 8.94
CA GLU A 32 0.50 0.76 9.81
C GLU A 32 1.87 0.24 9.38
N GLU A 33 2.84 0.22 10.31
CA GLU A 33 4.24 -0.17 10.03
C GLU A 33 4.34 -1.59 9.45
N SER A 34 3.67 -2.55 10.08
CA SER A 34 3.73 -3.96 9.66
C SER A 34 3.11 -4.18 8.28
N GLY A 35 2.01 -3.48 7.97
CA GLY A 35 1.38 -3.53 6.66
C GLY A 35 2.21 -2.86 5.58
N TYR A 36 2.90 -1.76 5.91
CA TYR A 36 3.86 -1.14 5.00
C TYR A 36 5.02 -2.08 4.67
N VAL A 37 5.67 -2.67 5.69
CA VAL A 37 6.78 -3.61 5.48
C VAL A 37 6.35 -4.79 4.60
N GLU A 38 5.19 -5.37 4.84
CA GLU A 38 4.66 -6.46 4.00
C GLU A 38 4.33 -5.98 2.58
N LEU A 39 3.79 -4.77 2.43
CA LEU A 39 3.47 -4.19 1.13
C LEU A 39 4.73 -4.03 0.27
N VAL A 40 5.84 -3.55 0.85
CA VAL A 40 7.10 -3.30 0.10
C VAL A 40 8.08 -4.46 0.16
N ARG A 41 7.69 -5.60 0.73
CA ARG A 41 8.56 -6.77 0.91
C ARG A 41 9.13 -7.26 -0.41
N ASP A 42 8.29 -7.37 -1.42
CA ASP A 42 8.65 -7.91 -2.74
C ASP A 42 9.57 -6.96 -3.53
N LEU A 43 9.74 -5.70 -3.10
CA LEU A 43 10.66 -4.77 -3.76
C LEU A 43 12.13 -5.19 -3.63
N ARG A 44 12.45 -6.02 -2.64
CA ARG A 44 13.80 -6.60 -2.49
C ARG A 44 14.15 -7.61 -3.60
N ASP A 45 13.16 -8.05 -4.36
CA ASP A 45 13.33 -8.99 -5.46
C ASP A 45 13.33 -8.25 -6.83
N ASP A 46 13.20 -6.91 -6.85
CA ASP A 46 13.33 -6.09 -8.06
C ASP A 46 14.81 -5.67 -8.24
N PRO A 47 15.53 -6.20 -9.25
CA PRO A 47 16.94 -5.89 -9.45
C PRO A 47 17.22 -4.40 -9.64
N ARG A 48 16.26 -3.65 -10.20
CA ARG A 48 16.41 -2.20 -10.42
C ARG A 48 16.43 -1.45 -9.09
N VAL A 49 15.62 -1.90 -8.13
CA VAL A 49 15.55 -1.30 -6.80
C VAL A 49 16.82 -1.65 -6.04
N VAL A 50 17.23 -2.91 -6.05
CA VAL A 50 18.44 -3.37 -5.33
C VAL A 50 19.69 -2.70 -5.87
N GLU A 51 19.88 -2.62 -7.20
CA GLU A 51 21.00 -1.92 -7.83
C GLU A 51 21.02 -0.44 -7.44
N ALA A 52 19.87 0.24 -7.50
CA ALA A 52 19.79 1.66 -7.20
C ALA A 52 20.00 1.97 -5.70
N VAL A 53 19.54 1.10 -4.80
CA VAL A 53 19.85 1.16 -3.35
C VAL A 53 21.35 0.95 -3.13
N ALA A 54 21.94 -0.07 -3.76
CA ALA A 54 23.35 -0.41 -3.62
C ALA A 54 24.25 0.77 -4.04
N ASP A 55 24.02 1.32 -5.23
CA ASP A 55 24.79 2.46 -5.76
C ASP A 55 24.69 3.69 -4.85
N THR A 56 23.47 4.00 -4.40
CA THR A 56 23.25 5.22 -3.61
C THR A 56 23.78 5.08 -2.19
N ALA A 57 23.63 3.91 -1.57
CA ALA A 57 24.20 3.63 -0.26
C ALA A 57 25.74 3.63 -0.31
N ALA A 58 26.33 2.99 -1.32
CA ALA A 58 27.78 2.98 -1.52
C ALA A 58 28.34 4.39 -1.70
N ALA A 59 27.71 5.21 -2.55
CA ALA A 59 28.10 6.60 -2.76
C ALA A 59 27.99 7.44 -1.48
N ARG A 60 26.93 7.22 -0.67
CA ARG A 60 26.73 7.93 0.59
C ARG A 60 27.80 7.58 1.62
N VAL A 61 28.13 6.30 1.79
CA VAL A 61 29.16 5.82 2.73
C VAL A 61 30.54 6.29 2.28
N ALA A 62 30.86 6.18 0.99
CA ALA A 62 32.14 6.62 0.44
C ALA A 62 32.32 8.15 0.49
N GLY A 63 31.23 8.93 0.47
CA GLY A 63 31.27 10.39 0.60
C GLY A 63 31.96 10.87 1.87
N ASP A 64 31.92 10.08 2.95
CA ASP A 64 32.57 10.41 4.23
C ASP A 64 34.07 10.04 4.25
N LEU A 65 34.58 9.41 3.18
CA LEU A 65 35.97 8.98 3.05
C LEU A 65 36.87 9.99 2.32
N PRO A 66 38.20 9.93 2.53
CA PRO A 66 39.17 10.70 1.77
C PRO A 66 39.06 10.44 0.26
N GLU A 67 39.22 11.50 -0.54
CA GLU A 67 39.06 11.46 -2.00
C GLU A 67 39.95 10.42 -2.69
N ALA A 68 41.13 10.13 -2.14
CA ALA A 68 42.06 9.14 -2.68
C ALA A 68 41.53 7.69 -2.68
N VAL A 69 40.58 7.35 -1.80
CA VAL A 69 40.03 5.99 -1.65
C VAL A 69 38.54 5.90 -1.96
N ARG A 70 37.87 7.05 -2.10
CA ARG A 70 36.41 7.17 -2.28
C ARG A 70 35.88 6.30 -3.40
N ASP A 71 36.39 6.46 -4.62
CA ASP A 71 35.84 5.79 -5.81
C ASP A 71 36.05 4.28 -5.76
N GLN A 72 37.19 3.83 -5.24
CA GLN A 72 37.48 2.41 -5.09
C GLN A 72 36.58 1.77 -4.02
N VAL A 73 36.37 2.45 -2.89
CA VAL A 73 35.51 1.96 -1.82
C VAL A 73 34.04 1.97 -2.25
N ALA A 74 33.57 3.01 -2.96
CA ALA A 74 32.24 3.05 -3.53
C ALA A 74 31.99 1.88 -4.50
N ALA A 75 32.93 1.59 -5.40
CA ALA A 75 32.80 0.48 -6.34
C ALA A 75 32.76 -0.89 -5.64
N GLN A 76 33.58 -1.11 -4.60
CA GLN A 76 33.57 -2.38 -3.86
C GLN A 76 32.32 -2.53 -2.99
N LEU A 77 31.88 -1.45 -2.32
CA LEU A 77 30.61 -1.45 -1.57
C LEU A 77 29.42 -1.68 -2.49
N GLY A 78 29.38 -1.05 -3.67
CA GLY A 78 28.32 -1.27 -4.65
C GLY A 78 28.24 -2.73 -5.10
N GLN A 79 29.38 -3.37 -5.36
CA GLN A 79 29.42 -4.80 -5.69
C GLN A 79 28.95 -5.69 -4.54
N ALA A 80 29.37 -5.39 -3.30
CA ALA A 80 28.95 -6.15 -2.13
C ALA A 80 27.45 -5.98 -1.86
N LEU A 81 26.94 -4.76 -1.94
CA LEU A 81 25.53 -4.43 -1.77
C LEU A 81 24.66 -5.05 -2.88
N GLY A 82 25.13 -5.07 -4.13
CA GLY A 82 24.45 -5.72 -5.24
C GLY A 82 24.44 -7.25 -5.16
N ALA A 83 25.30 -7.86 -4.34
CA ALA A 83 25.32 -9.30 -4.07
C ALA A 83 24.58 -9.68 -2.78
N LEU A 84 23.96 -8.72 -2.08
CA LEU A 84 23.31 -8.97 -0.79
C LEU A 84 22.15 -9.95 -0.87
N GLU A 85 21.45 -10.06 -2.00
CA GLU A 85 20.34 -11.01 -2.16
C GLU A 85 20.76 -12.46 -1.86
N GLU A 86 22.02 -12.81 -2.10
CA GLU A 86 22.58 -14.14 -1.84
C GLU A 86 23.00 -14.34 -0.37
N VAL A 87 22.97 -13.27 0.43
CA VAL A 87 23.51 -13.25 1.80
C VAL A 87 22.44 -13.67 2.81
N PRO A 88 22.75 -14.63 3.70
CA PRO A 88 21.86 -14.96 4.80
C PRO A 88 21.56 -13.72 5.65
N GLY A 89 20.28 -13.42 5.85
CA GLY A 89 19.82 -12.26 6.63
C GLY A 89 19.41 -11.04 5.79
N PHE A 90 19.57 -11.05 4.46
CA PHE A 90 19.16 -9.95 3.60
C PHE A 90 17.68 -9.58 3.76
N GLY A 91 16.79 -10.57 3.81
CA GLY A 91 15.36 -10.31 4.01
C GLY A 91 15.05 -9.62 5.35
N GLU A 92 15.76 -9.97 6.42
CA GLU A 92 15.58 -9.33 7.74
C GLU A 92 16.14 -7.91 7.74
N ALA A 93 17.33 -7.71 7.16
CA ALA A 93 17.92 -6.38 7.01
C ALA A 93 17.06 -5.45 6.12
N TRP A 94 16.45 -5.99 5.08
CA TRP A 94 15.48 -5.27 4.24
C TRP A 94 14.25 -4.85 5.05
N ASP A 95 13.61 -5.80 5.74
CA ASP A 95 12.41 -5.54 6.52
C ASP A 95 12.68 -4.50 7.63
N ASP A 96 13.84 -4.56 8.28
CA ASP A 96 14.28 -3.58 9.27
C ASP A 96 14.59 -2.20 8.68
N SER A 97 15.20 -2.15 7.49
CA SER A 97 15.41 -0.90 6.75
C SER A 97 14.08 -0.20 6.45
N GLN A 98 13.08 -0.96 6.00
CA GLN A 98 11.74 -0.43 5.73
C GLN A 98 11.04 0.02 7.02
N ARG A 99 11.21 -0.73 8.11
CA ARG A 99 10.68 -0.38 9.44
C ARG A 99 11.24 0.95 9.93
N ARG A 100 12.57 1.12 9.91
CA ARG A 100 13.24 2.36 10.32
C ARG A 100 12.81 3.53 9.44
N SER A 101 12.70 3.31 8.13
CA SER A 101 12.22 4.32 7.18
C SER A 101 10.79 4.78 7.49
N HIS A 102 9.89 3.84 7.81
CA HIS A 102 8.52 4.15 8.21
C HIS A 102 8.48 4.99 9.50
N GLN A 103 9.28 4.62 10.51
CA GLN A 103 9.40 5.39 11.75
C GLN A 103 9.96 6.80 11.53
N LEU A 104 10.86 6.99 10.56
CA LEU A 104 11.34 8.32 10.18
C LEU A 104 10.21 9.19 9.58
N TRP A 105 9.26 8.58 8.87
CA TRP A 105 8.18 9.33 8.22
C TRP A 105 6.99 9.60 9.15
N PHE A 106 6.66 8.65 10.03
CA PHE A 106 5.43 8.68 10.84
C PHE A 106 5.66 8.68 12.36
N GLY A 107 6.88 8.40 12.84
CA GLY A 107 7.20 8.36 14.27
C GLY A 107 7.49 9.74 14.89
N GLY A 108 7.74 10.75 14.07
CA GLY A 108 7.99 12.12 14.50
C GLY A 108 6.72 12.93 14.79
N ARG A 109 6.87 14.07 15.48
CA ARG A 109 5.76 15.02 15.72
C ARG A 109 5.28 15.73 14.44
N TYR A 110 6.14 15.78 13.42
CA TYR A 110 5.87 16.43 12.15
C TYR A 110 6.34 15.54 11.01
N ILE A 111 5.55 15.51 9.95
CA ILE A 111 5.93 14.87 8.69
C ILE A 111 7.16 15.59 8.10
N PRO A 112 8.24 14.87 7.75
CA PRO A 112 9.40 15.48 7.12
C PRO A 112 9.05 16.03 5.72
N GLU A 113 9.68 17.15 5.33
CA GLU A 113 9.50 17.71 3.98
C GLU A 113 10.14 16.85 2.88
N GLN A 114 11.18 16.10 3.24
CA GLN A 114 11.89 15.17 2.36
C GLN A 114 11.84 13.77 2.95
N LEU A 115 11.33 12.82 2.16
CA LEU A 115 11.34 11.41 2.50
C LEU A 115 12.75 10.86 2.33
N GLN A 116 13.22 10.17 3.37
CA GLN A 116 14.51 9.52 3.42
C GLN A 116 14.31 8.06 3.80
N VAL A 117 15.06 7.17 3.15
CA VAL A 117 15.11 5.74 3.49
C VAL A 117 16.36 5.49 4.33
N ASP A 118 16.20 4.78 5.43
CA ASP A 118 17.29 4.32 6.29
C ASP A 118 17.78 2.96 5.79
N VAL A 119 18.93 2.94 5.13
CA VAL A 119 19.57 1.73 4.58
C VAL A 119 20.67 1.19 5.49
N THR A 120 20.77 1.71 6.73
CA THR A 120 21.79 1.27 7.70
C THR A 120 21.80 -0.26 7.89
N PRO A 121 20.66 -0.95 8.07
CA PRO A 121 20.68 -2.41 8.23
C PRO A 121 21.29 -3.17 7.03
N LEU A 122 21.10 -2.64 5.81
CA LEU A 122 21.67 -3.24 4.59
C LEU A 122 23.18 -2.99 4.53
N VAL A 123 23.62 -1.79 4.89
CA VAL A 123 25.05 -1.44 4.96
C VAL A 123 25.76 -2.24 6.06
N ASP A 124 25.14 -2.39 7.22
CA ASP A 124 25.62 -3.22 8.33
C ASP A 124 25.87 -4.66 7.87
N LEU A 125 24.90 -5.23 7.14
CA LEU A 125 24.99 -6.59 6.62
C LEU A 125 26.13 -6.73 5.59
N ALA A 126 26.25 -5.78 4.66
CA ALA A 126 27.31 -5.77 3.66
C ALA A 126 28.70 -5.63 4.29
N LEU A 127 28.85 -4.73 5.26
CA LEU A 127 30.11 -4.54 5.98
C LEU A 127 30.47 -5.76 6.82
N HIS A 128 29.49 -6.42 7.45
CA HIS A 128 29.72 -7.67 8.18
C HIS A 128 30.27 -8.77 7.26
N GLN A 129 29.73 -8.90 6.05
CA GLN A 129 30.21 -9.86 5.05
C GLN A 129 31.63 -9.50 4.57
N VAL A 130 31.90 -8.23 4.28
CA VAL A 130 33.24 -7.75 3.87
C VAL A 130 34.27 -7.99 4.98
N ASN A 131 33.96 -7.65 6.22
CA ASN A 131 34.86 -7.83 7.38
C ASN A 131 35.09 -9.32 7.72
N THR A 132 34.17 -10.22 7.31
CA THR A 132 34.36 -11.67 7.44
C THR A 132 35.27 -12.22 6.34
N ALA A 133 35.15 -11.70 5.11
CA ALA A 133 35.95 -12.12 3.96
C ALA A 133 37.37 -11.50 3.94
N LEU A 134 37.50 -10.28 4.47
CA LEU A 134 38.73 -9.50 4.55
C LEU A 134 38.90 -9.05 6.01
N PRO A 135 40.09 -9.17 6.63
CA PRO A 135 40.34 -8.72 8.01
C PRO A 135 40.46 -7.19 8.11
N LEU A 136 39.52 -6.48 7.50
CA LEU A 136 39.36 -5.04 7.62
C LEU A 136 38.39 -4.80 8.79
N ALA A 137 38.73 -3.86 9.67
CA ALA A 137 37.84 -3.44 10.75
C ALA A 137 37.14 -2.14 10.32
N ILE A 138 36.28 -2.24 9.30
CA ILE A 138 35.47 -1.10 8.88
C ILE A 138 34.32 -0.98 9.87
N GLU A 139 34.32 0.10 10.65
CA GLU A 139 33.21 0.45 11.54
C GLU A 139 31.98 0.78 10.70
N SER A 140 30.83 0.26 11.12
CA SER A 140 29.58 0.60 10.44
C SER A 140 29.14 2.02 10.80
N PRO A 141 28.69 2.84 9.84
CA PRO A 141 28.12 4.14 10.14
C PRO A 141 26.94 4.02 11.11
N GLU A 142 26.81 4.96 12.05
CA GLU A 142 25.68 4.97 12.99
C GLU A 142 24.33 5.10 12.26
N GLU A 143 24.29 5.89 11.17
CA GLU A 143 23.09 6.07 10.34
C GLU A 143 23.44 6.36 8.87
N VAL A 144 22.82 5.62 7.95
CA VAL A 144 22.89 5.83 6.50
C VAL A 144 21.50 6.12 5.96
N ARG A 145 21.19 7.41 5.85
CA ARG A 145 19.90 7.90 5.32
C ARG A 145 20.07 8.43 3.90
N VAL A 146 19.18 8.01 3.00
CA VAL A 146 19.20 8.36 1.58
C VAL A 146 17.92 9.11 1.20
N PRO A 147 18.01 10.33 0.66
CA PRO A 147 16.83 11.06 0.20
C PRO A 147 16.23 10.41 -1.06
N VAL A 148 14.92 10.19 -1.04
CA VAL A 148 14.20 9.51 -2.14
C VAL A 148 13.25 10.44 -2.88
N ALA A 149 12.42 11.18 -2.15
CA ALA A 149 11.38 12.00 -2.75
C ALA A 149 11.00 13.17 -1.84
N THR A 150 10.40 14.20 -2.41
CA THR A 150 9.70 15.22 -1.61
C THR A 150 8.42 14.61 -1.04
N ALA A 151 8.11 14.91 0.21
CA ALA A 151 6.91 14.39 0.84
C ALA A 151 5.65 14.86 0.09
N PRO A 152 4.76 13.94 -0.31
CA PRO A 152 3.56 14.31 -1.03
C PRO A 152 2.63 15.12 -0.11
N PRO A 153 1.90 16.12 -0.63
CA PRO A 153 1.00 16.96 0.18
C PRO A 153 -0.05 16.16 0.98
N GLY A 154 -0.39 14.96 0.51
CA GLY A 154 -1.33 14.05 1.15
C GLY A 154 -0.76 13.20 2.30
N LEU A 155 0.55 13.23 2.59
CA LEU A 155 1.13 12.35 3.60
C LEU A 155 0.56 12.59 5.01
N ARG A 156 0.18 13.84 5.31
CA ARG A 156 -0.51 14.17 6.57
C ARG A 156 -1.89 13.50 6.69
N PHE A 157 -2.58 13.29 5.56
CA PHE A 157 -3.85 12.58 5.56
C PHE A 157 -3.62 11.09 5.90
N VAL A 158 -2.53 10.50 5.40
CA VAL A 158 -2.14 9.10 5.70
C VAL A 158 -2.00 8.89 7.20
N GLU A 159 -1.30 9.77 7.92
CA GLU A 159 -1.15 9.67 9.38
C GLU A 159 -2.51 9.65 10.11
N THR A 160 -3.51 10.36 9.59
CA THR A 160 -4.86 10.38 10.20
C THR A 160 -5.75 9.21 9.79
N THR A 161 -5.39 8.44 8.76
CA THR A 161 -6.25 7.36 8.23
C THR A 161 -6.63 6.27 9.23
N PRO A 162 -5.82 5.88 10.22
CA PRO A 162 -6.26 4.92 11.26
C PRO A 162 -7.49 5.41 12.04
N THR A 163 -7.59 6.72 12.28
CA THR A 163 -8.77 7.32 12.94
C THR A 163 -9.98 7.29 12.01
N TRP A 164 -9.78 7.65 10.74
CA TRP A 164 -10.85 7.68 9.73
C TRP A 164 -11.32 6.30 9.30
N LYS A 165 -10.47 5.28 9.37
CA LYS A 165 -10.80 3.87 9.07
C LYS A 165 -12.02 3.43 9.87
N SER A 166 -11.98 3.59 11.19
CA SER A 166 -13.08 3.17 12.07
C SER A 166 -14.39 3.90 11.74
N ILE A 167 -14.32 5.22 11.48
CA ILE A 167 -15.49 6.05 11.19
C ILE A 167 -16.11 5.66 9.84
N THR A 168 -15.29 5.52 8.80
CA THR A 168 -15.74 5.20 7.44
C THR A 168 -16.27 3.79 7.34
N LEU A 169 -15.64 2.81 8.02
CA LEU A 169 -16.15 1.45 8.13
C LEU A 169 -17.48 1.38 8.88
N LEU A 170 -17.62 2.09 9.99
CA LEU A 170 -18.89 2.15 10.73
C LEU A 170 -19.99 2.80 9.89
N ALA A 171 -19.68 3.89 9.18
CA ALA A 171 -20.64 4.55 8.30
C ALA A 171 -21.08 3.64 7.14
N ALA A 172 -20.13 2.98 6.47
CA ALA A 172 -20.41 2.05 5.38
C ALA A 172 -21.21 0.83 5.86
N GLY A 173 -20.80 0.22 6.98
CA GLY A 173 -21.47 -0.92 7.59
C GLY A 173 -22.89 -0.59 8.07
N ALA A 174 -23.06 0.53 8.78
CA ALA A 174 -24.37 0.98 9.23
C ALA A 174 -25.30 1.28 8.04
N ALA A 175 -24.80 1.96 6.99
CA ALA A 175 -25.59 2.25 5.80
C ALA A 175 -25.98 0.97 5.04
N ALA A 176 -25.08 -0.01 4.93
CA ALA A 176 -25.38 -1.32 4.34
C ALA A 176 -26.44 -2.09 5.13
N VAL A 177 -26.33 -2.11 6.47
CA VAL A 177 -27.33 -2.74 7.35
C VAL A 177 -28.68 -2.06 7.23
N LEU A 178 -28.72 -0.72 7.27
CA LEU A 178 -29.97 0.04 7.10
C LEU A 178 -30.60 -0.23 5.73
N CYS A 179 -29.80 -0.33 4.67
CA CYS A 179 -30.28 -0.72 3.34
C CYS A 179 -30.96 -2.10 3.37
N LEU A 180 -30.38 -3.08 4.05
CA LEU A 180 -30.97 -4.43 4.19
C LEU A 180 -32.22 -4.45 5.08
N VAL A 181 -32.23 -3.69 6.16
CA VAL A 181 -33.37 -3.62 7.11
C VAL A 181 -34.59 -2.95 6.47
N PHE A 182 -34.38 -1.87 5.70
CA PHE A 182 -35.47 -1.18 5.02
C PHE A 182 -35.87 -1.82 3.68
N ALA A 183 -35.11 -2.79 3.17
CA ALA A 183 -35.45 -3.50 1.96
C ALA A 183 -36.75 -4.32 2.14
N ARG A 184 -37.80 -3.89 1.44
CA ARG A 184 -39.11 -4.57 1.40
C ARG A 184 -39.03 -6.02 0.90
N ARG A 185 -37.95 -6.37 0.18
CA ARG A 185 -37.67 -7.71 -0.35
C ARG A 185 -36.19 -8.02 -0.12
N ARG A 186 -35.87 -8.80 0.93
CA ARG A 186 -34.48 -9.10 1.35
C ARG A 186 -33.61 -9.65 0.21
N SER A 187 -34.18 -10.45 -0.70
CA SER A 187 -33.48 -11.00 -1.87
C SER A 187 -33.11 -9.94 -2.93
N ALA A 188 -33.96 -8.94 -3.14
CA ALA A 188 -33.64 -7.81 -4.03
C ALA A 188 -32.61 -6.87 -3.41
N GLY A 189 -32.64 -6.70 -2.09
CA GLY A 189 -31.65 -5.92 -1.35
C GLY A 189 -30.23 -6.48 -1.49
N LEU A 190 -30.06 -7.80 -1.40
CA LEU A 190 -28.76 -8.44 -1.54
C LEU A 190 -28.15 -8.26 -2.94
N ALA A 191 -28.98 -8.35 -3.99
CA ALA A 191 -28.53 -8.08 -5.34
C ALA A 191 -28.08 -6.61 -5.52
N TRP A 192 -28.81 -5.65 -4.94
CA TRP A 192 -28.40 -4.24 -4.98
C TRP A 192 -27.13 -3.97 -4.18
N VAL A 193 -26.93 -4.62 -3.02
CA VAL A 193 -25.66 -4.52 -2.27
C VAL A 193 -24.50 -5.01 -3.12
N GLY A 194 -24.66 -6.12 -3.84
CA GLY A 194 -23.63 -6.60 -4.76
C GLY A 194 -23.36 -5.64 -5.93
N VAL A 195 -24.39 -5.00 -6.48
CA VAL A 195 -24.22 -3.92 -7.48
C VAL A 195 -23.46 -2.73 -6.88
N GLY A 196 -23.72 -2.39 -5.62
CA GLY A 196 -23.00 -1.35 -4.90
C GLY A 196 -21.53 -1.68 -4.69
N ALA A 197 -21.21 -2.92 -4.32
CA ALA A 197 -19.84 -3.41 -4.21
C ALA A 197 -19.09 -3.33 -5.54
N LEU A 198 -19.74 -3.73 -6.65
CA LEU A 198 -19.17 -3.57 -8.00
C LEU A 198 -18.96 -2.10 -8.39
N ALA A 199 -19.87 -1.21 -8.00
CA ALA A 199 -19.70 0.22 -8.24
C ALA A 199 -18.52 0.80 -7.45
N ILE A 200 -18.35 0.43 -6.18
CA ILE A 200 -17.19 0.81 -5.37
C ILE A 200 -15.90 0.31 -6.03
N ALA A 201 -15.84 -0.99 -6.36
CA ALA A 201 -14.70 -1.61 -7.02
C ALA A 201 -14.33 -0.88 -8.33
N GLY A 202 -15.32 -0.62 -9.19
CA GLY A 202 -15.11 0.08 -10.46
C GLY A 202 -14.65 1.53 -10.29
N VAL A 203 -15.23 2.28 -9.34
CA VAL A 203 -14.82 3.66 -9.06
C VAL A 203 -13.39 3.69 -8.50
N THR A 204 -13.05 2.80 -7.57
CA THR A 204 -11.69 2.73 -7.03
C THR A 204 -10.68 2.35 -8.13
N TYR A 205 -10.99 1.33 -8.94
CA TYR A 205 -10.13 0.91 -10.05
C TYR A 205 -9.80 2.06 -11.00
N VAL A 206 -10.82 2.79 -11.47
CA VAL A 206 -10.62 3.95 -12.35
C VAL A 206 -9.91 5.08 -11.61
N GLY A 207 -10.27 5.33 -10.35
CA GLY A 207 -9.67 6.35 -9.52
C GLY A 207 -8.16 6.17 -9.33
N THR A 208 -7.70 4.93 -9.12
CA THR A 208 -6.28 4.60 -8.99
C THR A 208 -5.52 4.92 -10.28
N ARG A 209 -6.04 4.52 -11.45
CA ARG A 209 -5.39 4.76 -12.76
C ARG A 209 -5.26 6.24 -13.13
N VAL A 210 -6.12 7.11 -12.57
CA VAL A 210 -6.05 8.56 -12.79
C VAL A 210 -5.18 9.24 -11.73
N THR A 211 -5.27 8.79 -10.48
CA THR A 211 -4.64 9.49 -9.35
C THR A 211 -3.17 9.11 -9.19
N VAL A 212 -2.81 7.83 -9.38
CA VAL A 212 -1.43 7.36 -9.19
C VAL A 212 -0.46 8.08 -10.13
N PRO A 213 -0.69 8.17 -11.45
CA PRO A 213 0.21 8.90 -12.35
C PRO A 213 0.36 10.38 -11.96
N ALA A 214 -0.75 11.03 -11.58
CA ALA A 214 -0.71 12.43 -11.17
C ALA A 214 0.05 12.65 -9.85
N VAL A 215 0.08 11.67 -8.95
CA VAL A 215 0.89 11.72 -7.72
C VAL A 215 2.36 11.46 -8.05
N LEU A 216 2.64 10.46 -8.90
CA LEU A 216 3.97 10.14 -9.40
C LEU A 216 4.63 11.34 -10.08
N ASP A 217 3.94 12.01 -11.00
CA ASP A 217 4.47 13.18 -11.71
C ASP A 217 4.91 14.29 -10.74
N ARG A 218 4.19 14.46 -9.63
CA ARG A 218 4.52 15.45 -8.59
C ARG A 218 5.62 14.98 -7.64
N ALA A 219 5.68 13.68 -7.34
CA ALA A 219 6.75 13.11 -6.52
C ALA A 219 8.08 13.09 -7.29
N ALA A 220 8.02 12.84 -8.61
CA ALA A 220 9.16 12.83 -9.50
C ALA A 220 9.78 14.23 -9.68
N SER A 221 8.97 15.31 -9.60
CA SER A 221 9.47 16.69 -9.68
C SER A 221 10.35 17.04 -8.48
N GLY A 222 11.66 16.85 -8.61
CA GLY A 222 12.66 17.09 -7.57
C GLY A 222 13.37 15.83 -7.05
N SER A 223 13.04 14.65 -7.58
CA SER A 223 13.67 13.38 -7.21
C SER A 223 14.98 13.13 -7.99
N SER A 224 15.94 12.48 -7.34
CA SER A 224 17.13 11.92 -8.01
C SER A 224 16.72 10.72 -8.90
N GLN A 225 17.63 10.23 -9.76
CA GLN A 225 17.39 9.03 -10.56
C GLN A 225 16.99 7.82 -9.69
N PHE A 226 17.66 7.64 -8.55
CA PHE A 226 17.30 6.66 -7.52
C PHE A 226 15.87 6.86 -7.01
N GLY A 227 15.52 8.10 -6.67
CA GLY A 227 14.18 8.46 -6.22
C GLY A 227 13.08 8.09 -7.21
N GLN A 228 13.32 8.25 -8.51
CA GLN A 228 12.37 7.86 -9.56
C GLN A 228 12.18 6.35 -9.61
N VAL A 229 13.27 5.58 -9.67
CA VAL A 229 13.20 4.10 -9.70
C VAL A 229 12.45 3.55 -8.50
N LEU A 230 12.75 4.06 -7.30
CA LEU A 230 12.07 3.62 -6.09
C LEU A 230 10.60 4.04 -6.08
N THR A 231 10.29 5.28 -6.45
CA THR A 231 8.91 5.79 -6.45
C THR A 231 8.03 5.02 -7.44
N ASP A 232 8.57 4.70 -8.63
CA ASP A 232 7.87 3.90 -9.64
C ASP A 232 7.61 2.47 -9.14
N ALA A 233 8.64 1.80 -8.60
CA ALA A 233 8.50 0.44 -8.09
C ALA A 233 7.51 0.35 -6.91
N VAL A 234 7.56 1.32 -5.98
CA VAL A 234 6.61 1.42 -4.88
C VAL A 234 5.19 1.67 -5.41
N ALA A 235 5.01 2.54 -6.39
CA ALA A 235 3.69 2.82 -6.96
C ALA A 235 3.10 1.64 -7.72
N ASP A 236 3.92 0.87 -8.43
CA ASP A 236 3.50 -0.40 -9.04
C ASP A 236 3.00 -1.37 -7.98
N ARG A 237 3.74 -1.51 -6.87
CA ARG A 237 3.36 -2.41 -5.77
C ARG A 237 2.10 -1.96 -5.04
N PHE A 238 1.93 -0.65 -4.86
CA PHE A 238 0.74 -0.05 -4.26
C PHE A 238 -0.48 -0.29 -5.15
N THR A 239 -0.32 -0.13 -6.47
CA THR A 239 -1.37 -0.37 -7.45
C THR A 239 -1.76 -1.85 -7.47
N ALA A 240 -0.80 -2.77 -7.46
CA ALA A 240 -1.05 -4.21 -7.43
C ALA A 240 -1.81 -4.64 -6.15
N SER A 241 -1.43 -4.10 -4.98
CA SER A 241 -2.14 -4.37 -3.72
C SER A 241 -3.58 -3.84 -3.75
N LEU A 242 -3.80 -2.62 -4.26
CA LEU A 242 -5.14 -2.07 -4.42
C LEU A 242 -6.00 -2.88 -5.40
N ASP A 243 -5.40 -3.33 -6.52
CA ASP A 243 -6.09 -4.16 -7.50
C ASP A 243 -6.57 -5.47 -6.85
N GLU A 244 -5.77 -6.10 -5.98
CA GLU A 244 -6.19 -7.30 -5.25
C GLU A 244 -7.42 -7.04 -4.36
N TRP A 245 -7.45 -5.93 -3.62
CA TRP A 245 -8.61 -5.54 -2.81
C TRP A 245 -9.86 -5.29 -3.66
N VAL A 246 -9.68 -4.63 -4.81
CA VAL A 246 -10.76 -4.37 -5.78
C VAL A 246 -11.30 -5.68 -6.36
N GLU A 247 -10.44 -6.63 -6.71
CA GLU A 247 -10.81 -7.94 -7.22
C GLU A 247 -11.58 -8.76 -6.19
N GLN A 248 -11.10 -8.81 -4.95
CA GLN A 248 -11.79 -9.49 -3.84
C GLN A 248 -13.17 -8.88 -3.58
N LEU A 249 -13.28 -7.54 -3.58
CA LEU A 249 -14.57 -6.86 -3.45
C LEU A 249 -15.50 -7.14 -4.62
N ALA A 250 -14.97 -7.13 -5.85
CA ALA A 250 -15.75 -7.42 -7.04
C ALA A 250 -16.28 -8.86 -7.03
N LEU A 251 -15.46 -9.84 -6.63
CA LEU A 251 -15.86 -11.24 -6.49
C LEU A 251 -16.97 -11.39 -5.43
N ALA A 252 -16.82 -10.73 -4.28
CA ALA A 252 -17.85 -10.70 -3.24
C ALA A 252 -19.15 -10.06 -3.75
N GLY A 253 -19.04 -8.99 -4.54
CA GLY A 253 -20.17 -8.32 -5.19
C GLY A 253 -20.93 -9.24 -6.16
N VAL A 254 -20.21 -9.95 -7.04
CA VAL A 254 -20.79 -10.94 -7.96
C VAL A 254 -21.48 -12.06 -7.20
N ALA A 255 -20.84 -12.62 -6.17
CA ALA A 255 -21.42 -13.67 -5.34
C ALA A 255 -22.73 -13.19 -4.67
N ALA A 256 -22.74 -11.97 -4.12
CA ALA A 256 -23.94 -11.38 -3.52
C ALA A 256 -25.08 -11.22 -4.55
N ILE A 257 -24.78 -10.82 -5.79
CA ILE A 257 -25.77 -10.74 -6.87
C ILE A 257 -26.36 -12.11 -7.16
N VAL A 258 -25.51 -13.13 -7.37
CA VAL A 258 -25.96 -14.49 -7.69
C VAL A 258 -26.85 -15.05 -6.57
N VAL A 259 -26.42 -14.94 -5.31
CA VAL A 259 -27.20 -15.40 -4.16
C VAL A 259 -28.53 -14.64 -4.06
N GLY A 260 -28.52 -13.32 -4.29
CA GLY A 260 -29.73 -12.49 -4.28
C GLY A 260 -30.74 -12.94 -5.34
N LEU A 261 -30.27 -13.22 -6.55
CA LEU A 261 -31.09 -13.69 -7.67
C LEU A 261 -31.64 -15.11 -7.43
N VAL A 262 -30.82 -16.04 -6.94
CA VAL A 262 -31.25 -17.42 -6.61
C VAL A 262 -32.31 -17.41 -5.52
N CYS A 263 -32.08 -16.69 -4.42
CA CYS A 263 -33.07 -16.53 -3.35
C CYS A 263 -34.38 -15.93 -3.88
N ARG A 264 -34.32 -14.96 -4.80
CA ARG A 264 -35.50 -14.39 -5.44
C ARG A 264 -36.25 -15.43 -6.27
N GLY A 265 -35.54 -16.25 -7.04
CA GLY A 265 -36.11 -17.34 -7.82
C GLY A 265 -36.84 -18.37 -6.94
N ILE A 266 -36.20 -18.80 -5.85
CA ILE A 266 -36.78 -19.76 -4.89
C ILE A 266 -38.05 -19.21 -4.24
N VAL A 267 -38.04 -17.96 -3.78
CA VAL A 267 -39.22 -17.32 -3.17
C VAL A 267 -40.36 -17.19 -4.19
N ALA A 268 -40.06 -16.82 -5.43
CA ALA A 268 -41.07 -16.73 -6.49
C ALA A 268 -41.68 -18.10 -6.84
N LEU A 269 -40.88 -19.17 -6.84
CA LEU A 269 -41.35 -20.55 -7.02
C LEU A 269 -42.26 -21.01 -5.87
N TRP A 270 -41.90 -20.67 -4.63
CA TRP A 270 -42.72 -20.97 -3.44
C TRP A 270 -44.05 -20.22 -3.45
N GLU A 271 -44.06 -18.93 -3.82
CA GLU A 271 -45.31 -18.15 -3.95
C GLU A 271 -46.22 -18.69 -5.05
N ARG A 272 -45.66 -19.15 -6.18
CA ARG A 272 -46.43 -19.80 -7.25
C ARG A 272 -47.05 -21.12 -6.80
N ARG A 273 -46.35 -21.93 -6.00
CA ARG A 273 -46.88 -23.19 -5.45
C ARG A 273 -47.98 -23.00 -4.40
N ARG A 274 -48.06 -21.84 -3.75
CA ARG A 274 -49.03 -21.56 -2.67
C ARG A 274 -50.34 -20.92 -3.14
N ARG A 275 -50.50 -20.60 -4.43
CA ARG A 275 -51.78 -20.11 -4.97
C ARG A 275 -52.62 -21.32 -5.39
N PRO A 276 -53.69 -21.70 -4.65
CA PRO A 276 -54.66 -22.66 -5.16
C PRO A 276 -55.37 -22.07 -6.39
N ALA A 277 -55.68 -22.93 -7.36
CA ALA A 277 -56.45 -22.60 -8.56
C ALA A 277 -57.89 -22.19 -8.20
#